data_AF-A0A7X7H1F5-F1
#
_entry.id   AF-A0A7X7H1F5-F1
#
_cell.length_a   1.000
_cell.length_b   1.000
_cell.length_c   1.000
_cell.angle_alpha   90.00
_cell.angle_beta   90.00
_cell.angle_gamma   90.00
#
_symmetry.space_group_name_H-M   'P 1'
#
loop_
_entity.id
_entity.type
_entity.pdbx_description
1 polymer ?
#
loop_
_entity_poly.entity_id
_entity_poly.type
_entity_poly.pdbx_seq_one_letter_code
_entity_poly.pdbx_strand_id
1 'polypeptide(L)'
;MITISEARQTTAMIEEENLDVRTITMGINILDCADPDEKKFCEKIYDRITTKAKDLVRVGEDISREFGVPVVNKRISITPVAIAAAACRTSSYVEIAKTLDKAAKEVGVNFIGGFSALVHKGMTKADEILIGSVPEALSVTERVCSSINLASTRTGINMD
;
A
#
# COMPACT_ATOMS: atom_id res chain seq x y z
N MET A 1 -15.65 -2.35 -21.39
CA MET A 1 -16.60 -3.03 -20.48
C MET A 1 -16.64 -4.48 -20.94
N ILE A 2 -16.52 -5.45 -20.03
CA ILE A 2 -16.43 -6.88 -20.37
C ILE A 2 -17.81 -7.42 -20.74
N THR A 3 -17.90 -8.26 -21.77
CA THR A 3 -19.13 -8.90 -22.25
C THR A 3 -19.39 -10.24 -21.55
N ILE A 4 -20.65 -10.70 -21.60
CA ILE A 4 -21.02 -12.02 -21.04
C ILE A 4 -20.26 -13.16 -21.74
N SER A 5 -19.97 -13.02 -23.04
CA SER A 5 -19.20 -14.00 -23.79
C SER A 5 -17.78 -14.15 -23.26
N GLU A 6 -17.09 -13.03 -23.01
CA GLU A 6 -15.73 -13.02 -22.45
C GLU A 6 -15.71 -13.60 -21.02
N ALA A 7 -16.73 -13.30 -20.21
CA ALA A 7 -16.86 -13.87 -18.87
C ALA A 7 -17.00 -15.40 -18.92
N ARG A 8 -17.84 -15.93 -19.82
CA ARG A 8 -18.00 -17.38 -20.02
C ARG A 8 -16.72 -18.06 -20.48
N GLN A 9 -15.98 -17.43 -21.39
CA GLN A 9 -14.67 -17.95 -21.83
C GLN A 9 -13.67 -18.02 -20.67
N THR A 10 -13.67 -17.01 -19.80
CA THR A 10 -12.81 -16.99 -18.61
C THR A 10 -13.17 -18.11 -17.63
N THR A 11 -14.46 -18.37 -17.42
CA THR A 11 -14.91 -19.51 -16.59
C THR A 11 -14.44 -20.85 -17.17
N ALA A 12 -14.56 -21.04 -18.49
CA ALA A 12 -14.05 -22.26 -19.14
C ALA A 12 -12.53 -22.43 -18.95
N MET A 13 -11.75 -21.35 -19.07
CA MET A 13 -10.31 -21.38 -18.82
C MET A 13 -9.97 -21.76 -17.37
N ILE A 14 -10.74 -21.28 -16.39
CA ILE A 14 -10.54 -21.62 -14.97
C ILE A 14 -10.79 -23.11 -14.71
N GLU A 15 -11.74 -23.72 -15.42
CA GLU A 15 -12.06 -25.15 -15.29
C GLU A 15 -11.03 -26.05 -15.99
N GLU A 16 -10.51 -25.61 -17.14
CA GLU A 16 -9.58 -26.38 -17.97
C GLU A 16 -8.11 -26.21 -17.53
N GLU A 17 -7.75 -25.08 -16.92
CA GLU A 17 -6.39 -24.70 -16.57
C GLU A 17 -6.20 -24.48 -15.05
N ASN A 18 -5.04 -24.85 -14.51
CA ASN A 18 -4.71 -24.66 -13.09
C ASN A 18 -4.21 -23.24 -12.78
N LEU A 19 -5.10 -22.26 -12.86
CA LEU A 19 -4.76 -20.85 -12.63
C LEU A 19 -4.67 -20.49 -11.14
N ASP A 20 -3.84 -19.49 -10.81
CA ASP A 20 -3.75 -18.88 -9.49
C ASP A 20 -3.70 -17.35 -9.55
N VAL A 21 -4.24 -16.70 -8.51
CA VAL A 21 -4.12 -15.25 -8.35
C VAL A 21 -3.01 -14.95 -7.36
N ARG A 22 -1.88 -14.45 -7.86
CA ARG A 22 -0.71 -14.09 -7.04
C ARG A 22 -1.06 -13.06 -5.95
N THR A 23 -1.86 -12.04 -6.28
CA THR A 23 -2.25 -11.01 -5.32
C THR A 23 -3.51 -10.26 -5.75
N ILE A 24 -4.32 -9.88 -4.77
CA ILE A 24 -5.30 -8.80 -4.89
C ILE A 24 -4.75 -7.61 -4.10
N THR A 25 -4.66 -6.43 -4.73
CA THR A 25 -4.14 -5.22 -4.08
C THR A 25 -5.20 -4.13 -4.11
N MET A 26 -5.58 -3.60 -2.94
CA MET A 26 -6.43 -2.42 -2.84
C MET A 26 -5.56 -1.16 -2.73
N GLY A 27 -5.75 -0.23 -3.66
CA GLY A 27 -5.13 1.11 -3.59
C GLY A 27 -5.98 2.05 -2.74
N ILE A 28 -5.39 2.73 -1.76
CA ILE A 28 -6.07 3.69 -0.90
C ILE A 28 -5.37 5.04 -0.97
N ASN A 29 -6.09 6.07 -1.42
CA ASN A 29 -5.58 7.43 -1.37
C ASN A 29 -5.63 7.94 0.08
N ILE A 30 -4.50 8.40 0.61
CA ILE A 30 -4.38 8.96 1.96
C ILE A 30 -4.03 10.46 1.95
N LEU A 31 -4.03 11.11 0.79
CA LEU A 31 -3.66 12.53 0.67
C LEU A 31 -4.60 13.45 1.47
N ASP A 32 -5.88 13.09 1.56
CA ASP A 32 -6.90 13.74 2.37
C ASP A 32 -6.81 13.38 3.87
N CYS A 33 -5.84 12.56 4.28
CA CYS A 33 -5.46 12.40 5.69
C CYS A 33 -4.51 13.50 6.17
N ALA A 34 -3.84 14.22 5.26
CA ALA A 34 -2.77 15.17 5.58
C ALA A 34 -3.15 16.12 6.73
N ASP A 35 -2.28 16.21 7.72
CA ASP A 35 -2.48 17.05 8.91
C ASP A 35 -1.11 17.53 9.42
N PRO A 36 -0.98 18.79 9.88
CA PRO A 36 0.26 19.25 10.51
C PRO A 36 0.63 18.49 11.80
N ASP A 37 -0.36 17.93 12.49
CA ASP A 37 -0.17 17.10 13.68
C ASP A 37 -0.03 15.62 13.28
N GLU A 38 1.13 15.04 13.56
CA GLU A 38 1.44 13.63 13.26
C GLU A 38 0.44 12.66 13.89
N LYS A 39 -0.06 12.95 15.10
CA LYS A 39 -1.02 12.06 15.78
C LYS A 39 -2.35 12.03 15.05
N LYS A 40 -2.85 13.20 14.65
CA LYS A 40 -4.09 13.30 13.86
C LYS A 40 -3.93 12.68 12.48
N PHE A 41 -2.76 12.83 11.87
CA PHE A 41 -2.46 12.15 10.61
C PHE A 41 -2.54 10.63 10.79
N CYS A 42 -1.90 10.09 11.84
CA CYS A 42 -1.92 8.67 12.19
C CYS A 42 -3.34 8.14 12.44
N GLU A 43 -4.16 8.86 13.20
CA GLU A 43 -5.56 8.50 13.44
C GLU A 43 -6.34 8.42 12.12
N LYS A 44 -6.24 9.45 11.27
CA LYS A 44 -6.95 9.50 9.98
C LYS A 44 -6.54 8.37 9.03
N ILE A 45 -5.23 8.06 8.92
CA ILE A 45 -4.77 6.96 8.05
C ILE A 45 -5.25 5.61 8.58
N TYR A 46 -5.24 5.41 9.91
CA TYR A 46 -5.70 4.17 10.53
C TYR A 46 -7.19 3.94 10.23
N ASP A 47 -8.01 4.96 10.48
CA ASP A 47 -9.46 4.89 10.25
C ASP A 47 -9.77 4.69 8.77
N ARG A 48 -9.07 5.40 7.88
CA ARG A 48 -9.27 5.26 6.43
C ARG A 48 -8.93 3.87 5.93
N ILE A 49 -7.79 3.31 6.32
CA ILE A 49 -7.36 1.97 5.90
C ILE A 49 -8.31 0.91 6.44
N THR A 50 -8.58 0.93 7.75
CA THR A 50 -9.44 -0.06 8.40
C THR A 50 -10.87 0.01 7.88
N THR A 51 -11.41 1.19 7.61
CA THR A 51 -12.77 1.35 7.05
C THR A 51 -12.86 0.86 5.61
N LYS A 52 -11.88 1.21 4.76
CA LYS A 52 -11.93 0.89 3.32
C LYS A 52 -11.58 -0.56 3.03
N ALA A 53 -10.67 -1.16 3.79
CA ALA A 53 -10.20 -2.52 3.57
C ALA A 53 -10.81 -3.58 4.49
N LYS A 54 -11.78 -3.23 5.34
CA LYS A 54 -12.42 -4.17 6.31
C LYS A 54 -12.89 -5.49 5.69
N ASP A 55 -13.38 -5.46 4.46
CA ASP A 55 -13.94 -6.63 3.77
C ASP A 55 -12.96 -7.27 2.79
N LEU A 56 -11.76 -6.71 2.59
CA LEU A 56 -10.84 -7.12 1.53
C LEU A 56 -10.44 -8.60 1.63
N VAL A 57 -10.07 -9.06 2.83
CA VAL A 57 -9.68 -10.46 3.04
C VAL A 57 -10.87 -11.38 2.86
N ARG A 58 -12.00 -11.07 3.52
CA ARG A 58 -13.22 -11.87 3.43
C ARG A 58 -13.69 -12.05 1.98
N VAL A 59 -13.80 -10.95 1.23
CA VAL A 59 -14.21 -10.99 -0.18
C VAL A 59 -13.18 -11.74 -1.03
N GLY A 60 -11.89 -11.59 -0.75
CA GLY A 60 -10.84 -12.35 -1.42
C GLY A 60 -10.96 -13.87 -1.21
N GLU A 61 -11.30 -14.31 -0.01
CA GLU A 61 -11.57 -15.73 0.29
C GLU A 61 -12.90 -16.22 -0.31
N ASP A 62 -13.94 -15.37 -0.30
CA ASP A 62 -15.23 -15.69 -0.93
C ASP A 62 -15.06 -15.96 -2.43
N ILE A 63 -14.33 -15.09 -3.15
CA ILE A 63 -13.99 -15.27 -4.56
C ILE A 63 -13.18 -16.55 -4.78
N SER A 64 -12.20 -16.81 -3.91
CA SER A 64 -11.37 -18.02 -4.03
C SER A 64 -12.21 -19.29 -3.92
N ARG A 65 -13.20 -19.31 -3.02
CA ARG A 65 -14.13 -20.44 -2.86
C ARG A 65 -15.13 -20.56 -4.01
N GLU A 66 -15.65 -19.44 -4.51
CA GLU A 66 -16.65 -19.42 -5.58
C GLU A 66 -16.09 -19.94 -6.91
N PHE A 67 -14.87 -19.53 -7.26
CA PHE A 67 -14.26 -19.88 -8.54
C PHE A 67 -13.25 -21.03 -8.46
N GLY A 68 -12.95 -21.55 -7.26
CA GLY A 68 -11.97 -22.63 -7.07
C GLY A 68 -10.52 -22.21 -7.37
N VAL A 69 -10.25 -20.90 -7.51
CA VAL A 69 -8.93 -20.35 -7.82
C VAL A 69 -8.27 -19.83 -6.54
N PRO A 70 -7.07 -20.29 -6.16
CA PRO A 70 -6.39 -19.82 -4.96
C PRO A 70 -5.95 -18.35 -5.10
N VAL A 71 -6.23 -17.55 -4.07
CA VAL A 71 -5.72 -16.17 -3.96
C VAL A 71 -4.59 -16.13 -2.93
N VAL A 72 -3.35 -16.06 -3.41
CA VAL A 72 -2.15 -16.22 -2.57
C VAL A 72 -1.94 -15.04 -1.61
N ASN A 73 -2.14 -13.81 -2.07
CA ASN A 73 -1.91 -12.61 -1.27
C ASN A 73 -3.05 -11.60 -1.35
N LYS A 74 -3.28 -10.89 -0.25
CA LYS A 74 -4.14 -9.71 -0.16
C LYS A 74 -3.28 -8.57 0.38
N ARG A 75 -3.16 -7.49 -0.38
CA ARG A 75 -2.24 -6.38 -0.11
C ARG A 75 -2.94 -5.04 -0.18
N ILE A 76 -2.33 -4.04 0.44
CA ILE A 76 -2.74 -2.64 0.32
C ILE A 76 -1.58 -1.84 -0.25
N SER A 77 -1.88 -0.90 -1.15
CA SER A 77 -0.96 0.17 -1.51
C SER A 77 -1.57 1.52 -1.17
N ILE A 78 -0.76 2.44 -0.67
CA ILE A 78 -1.21 3.79 -0.30
C ILE A 78 -0.46 4.86 -1.10
N THR A 79 -0.99 6.08 -1.09
CA THR A 79 -0.26 7.26 -1.56
C THR A 79 1.11 7.35 -0.87
N PRO A 80 2.22 7.64 -1.58
CA PRO A 80 3.53 7.75 -0.97
C PRO A 80 3.52 8.62 0.29
N VAL A 81 3.96 8.05 1.42
CA VAL A 81 3.94 8.74 2.73
C VAL A 81 4.71 10.04 2.68
N ALA A 82 5.83 10.14 1.94
CA ALA A 82 6.58 11.39 1.81
C ALA A 82 5.72 12.53 1.24
N ILE A 83 4.74 12.23 0.39
CA ILE A 83 3.82 13.21 -0.19
C ILE A 83 2.70 13.54 0.82
N ALA A 84 2.06 12.53 1.40
CA ALA A 84 0.92 12.72 2.29
C ALA A 84 1.31 13.34 3.65
N ALA A 85 2.51 13.02 4.15
CA ALA A 85 3.06 13.53 5.40
C ALA A 85 3.86 14.82 5.21
N ALA A 86 3.93 15.40 4.00
CA ALA A 86 4.70 16.63 3.75
C ALA A 86 4.23 17.83 4.59
N ALA A 87 2.96 17.82 5.04
CA ALA A 87 2.42 18.84 5.94
C ALA A 87 2.76 18.58 7.42
N CYS A 88 3.12 17.35 7.80
CA CYS A 88 3.38 16.96 9.18
C CYS A 88 4.66 17.63 9.70
N ARG A 89 4.58 18.25 10.88
CA ARG A 89 5.72 18.87 11.53
C ARG A 89 6.44 17.88 12.46
N THR A 90 7.05 16.87 11.88
CA THR A 90 7.79 15.82 12.60
C THR A 90 9.18 15.63 12.02
N SER A 91 10.08 15.02 12.79
CA SER A 91 11.45 14.69 12.38
C SER A 91 11.64 13.23 11.98
N SER A 92 10.61 12.39 12.16
CA SER A 92 10.62 10.96 11.85
C SER A 92 9.23 10.50 11.44
N TYR A 93 9.15 9.54 10.53
CA TYR A 93 7.89 8.90 10.10
C TYR A 93 7.73 7.48 10.66
N VAL A 94 8.50 7.11 11.68
CA VAL A 94 8.44 5.78 12.29
C VAL A 94 7.07 5.50 12.93
N GLU A 95 6.44 6.50 13.58
CA GLU A 95 5.09 6.33 14.14
C GLU A 95 4.03 6.15 13.06
N ILE A 96 4.20 6.80 11.90
CA ILE A 96 3.36 6.57 10.73
C ILE A 96 3.51 5.11 10.27
N ALA A 97 4.74 4.59 10.17
CA ALA A 97 4.96 3.19 9.80
C ALA A 97 4.31 2.21 10.79
N LYS A 98 4.47 2.43 12.10
CA LYS A 98 3.81 1.61 13.14
C LYS A 98 2.29 1.64 13.00
N THR A 99 1.73 2.80 12.67
CA THR A 99 0.29 2.96 12.44
C THR A 99 -0.18 2.18 11.21
N LEU A 100 0.59 2.20 10.12
CA LEU A 100 0.31 1.40 8.93
C LEU A 100 0.38 -0.11 9.23
N ASP A 101 1.38 -0.55 10.00
CA ASP A 101 1.52 -1.94 10.42
C ASP A 101 0.33 -2.39 11.27
N LYS A 102 -0.08 -1.55 12.24
CA LYS A 102 -1.28 -1.79 13.06
C LYS A 102 -2.53 -1.89 12.20
N ALA A 103 -2.73 -0.98 11.25
CA ALA A 103 -3.88 -1.01 10.35
C ALA A 103 -3.87 -2.27 9.46
N ALA A 104 -2.71 -2.65 8.93
CA ALA A 104 -2.55 -3.87 8.12
C ALA A 104 -2.81 -5.15 8.92
N LYS A 105 -2.41 -5.17 10.19
CA LYS A 105 -2.70 -6.25 11.15
C LYS A 105 -4.20 -6.38 11.39
N GLU A 106 -4.86 -5.26 11.67
CA GLU A 106 -6.31 -5.20 11.93
C GLU A 106 -7.14 -5.75 10.76
N VAL A 107 -6.84 -5.32 9.52
CA VAL A 107 -7.60 -5.78 8.34
C VAL A 107 -7.18 -7.17 7.82
N GLY A 108 -6.12 -7.76 8.40
CA GLY A 108 -5.66 -9.11 8.05
C GLY A 108 -4.90 -9.23 6.73
N VAL A 109 -4.39 -8.13 6.15
CA VAL A 109 -3.63 -8.18 4.88
C VAL A 109 -2.18 -8.63 5.08
N ASN A 110 -1.57 -9.20 4.04
CA ASN A 110 -0.20 -9.69 4.11
C ASN A 110 0.82 -8.54 4.20
N PHE A 111 0.65 -7.52 3.34
CA PHE A 111 1.57 -6.40 3.23
C PHE A 111 0.83 -5.10 2.92
N ILE A 112 1.36 -4.00 3.44
CA ILE A 112 0.99 -2.63 3.09
C ILE A 112 2.20 -1.90 2.51
N GLY A 113 2.12 -1.52 1.24
CA GLY A 113 3.14 -0.73 0.54
C GLY A 113 2.74 0.73 0.43
N GLY A 114 3.73 1.60 0.30
CA GLY A 114 3.51 3.05 0.13
C GLY A 114 4.19 3.90 1.21
N PHE A 115 4.96 3.28 2.12
CA PHE A 115 5.99 3.98 2.88
C PHE A 115 7.13 4.38 1.94
N SER A 116 6.85 5.34 1.07
CA SER A 116 7.60 5.57 -0.15
C SER A 116 7.88 7.04 -0.41
N ALA A 117 8.95 7.30 -1.16
CA ALA A 117 9.38 8.61 -1.61
C ALA A 117 9.71 8.59 -3.12
N LEU A 118 9.51 9.72 -3.79
CA LEU A 118 9.76 9.88 -5.23
C LEU A 118 10.78 11.01 -5.46
N VAL A 119 12.06 10.68 -5.51
CA VAL A 119 13.17 11.65 -5.41
C VAL A 119 13.97 11.84 -6.69
N HIS A 120 13.55 11.22 -7.80
CA HIS A 120 14.15 11.32 -9.13
C HIS A 120 14.31 12.74 -9.71
N LYS A 121 13.82 13.79 -9.05
CA LYS A 121 13.99 15.22 -9.42
C LYS A 121 14.57 16.06 -8.27
N GLY A 122 15.24 15.42 -7.32
CA GLY A 122 15.66 16.02 -6.06
C GLY A 122 14.73 15.64 -4.91
N MET A 123 15.23 15.83 -3.67
CA MET A 123 14.53 15.50 -2.43
C MET A 123 13.85 16.74 -1.84
N THR A 124 12.62 16.59 -1.37
CA THR A 124 12.00 17.55 -0.45
C THR A 124 12.39 17.21 0.99
N LYS A 125 12.09 18.12 1.93
CA LYS A 125 12.34 17.84 3.34
C LYS A 125 11.60 16.60 3.84
N ALA A 126 10.40 16.36 3.32
CA ALA A 126 9.62 15.18 3.66
C ALA A 126 10.24 13.89 3.11
N ASP A 127 10.85 13.94 1.92
CA ASP A 127 11.56 12.79 1.36
C ASP A 127 12.79 12.43 2.20
N GLU A 128 13.59 13.41 2.63
CA GLU A 128 14.73 13.20 3.53
C GLU A 128 14.30 12.53 4.84
N ILE A 129 13.22 13.03 5.46
CA ILE A 129 12.67 12.46 6.70
C ILE A 129 12.23 11.02 6.47
N LEU A 130 11.54 10.74 5.36
CA LEU A 130 11.09 9.38 5.05
C LEU A 130 12.27 8.44 4.86
N ILE A 131 13.26 8.80 4.04
CA ILE A 131 14.44 7.99 3.75
C ILE A 131 15.21 7.71 5.04
N GLY A 132 15.42 8.72 5.88
CA GLY A 132 16.06 8.58 7.19
C GLY A 132 15.27 7.70 8.17
N SER A 133 13.94 7.62 8.01
CA SER A 133 13.07 6.79 8.84
C SER A 133 12.99 5.33 8.38
N VAL A 134 13.39 5.00 7.14
CA VAL A 134 13.27 3.63 6.59
C VAL A 134 13.95 2.57 7.45
N PRO A 135 15.21 2.74 7.91
CA PRO A 135 15.91 1.68 8.65
C PRO A 135 15.20 1.29 9.96
N GLU A 136 14.72 2.28 10.71
CA GLU A 136 13.98 2.05 11.95
C GLU A 136 12.57 1.56 11.68
N ALA A 137 11.85 2.17 10.73
CA ALA A 137 10.50 1.77 10.36
C ALA A 137 10.42 0.28 9.98
N LEU A 138 11.36 -0.21 9.16
CA LEU A 138 11.39 -1.62 8.74
C LEU A 138 11.90 -2.58 9.83
N SER A 139 12.57 -2.09 10.87
CA SER A 139 13.00 -2.94 12.00
C SER A 139 11.92 -3.10 13.06
N VAL A 140 11.00 -2.15 13.17
CA VAL A 140 9.91 -2.13 14.16
C VAL A 140 8.54 -2.50 13.59
N THR A 141 8.44 -2.81 12.30
CA THR A 141 7.19 -3.23 11.63
C THR A 141 7.37 -4.53 10.86
N GLU A 142 6.28 -5.26 10.65
CA GLU A 142 6.32 -6.59 10.01
C GLU A 142 5.70 -6.61 8.61
N ARG A 143 4.64 -5.83 8.40
CA ARG A 143 3.82 -5.85 7.18
C ARG A 143 4.05 -4.65 6.28
N VAL A 144 4.80 -3.64 6.74
CA VAL A 144 5.07 -2.42 5.96
C VAL A 144 6.18 -2.69 4.94
N CYS A 145 5.96 -2.26 3.71
CA CYS A 145 6.97 -2.26 2.67
C CYS A 145 7.34 -0.83 2.28
N SER A 146 8.64 -0.57 2.19
CA SER A 146 9.20 0.71 1.76
C SER A 146 9.68 0.64 0.31
N SER A 147 9.60 1.77 -0.40
CA SER A 147 10.22 1.92 -1.73
C SER A 147 10.62 3.37 -2.01
N ILE A 148 11.78 3.57 -2.60
CA ILE A 148 12.29 4.91 -2.95
C ILE A 148 12.57 4.92 -4.44
N ASN A 149 11.90 5.82 -5.17
CA ASN A 149 12.14 5.98 -6.60
C ASN A 149 13.22 7.03 -6.87
N LEU A 150 14.44 6.57 -7.13
CA LEU A 150 15.64 7.39 -7.36
C LEU A 150 15.78 7.87 -8.81
N ALA A 151 15.13 7.21 -9.77
CA ALA A 151 15.39 7.44 -11.18
C ALA A 151 14.14 7.35 -12.06
N SER A 152 14.22 7.96 -13.23
CA SER A 152 13.30 7.69 -14.33
C SER A 152 13.99 7.93 -15.67
N THR A 153 13.60 7.21 -16.72
CA THR A 153 14.13 7.45 -18.08
C THR A 153 13.95 8.91 -18.53
N ARG A 154 12.91 9.59 -18.02
CA ARG A 154 12.60 10.98 -18.36
C ARG A 154 13.51 11.99 -17.64
N THR A 155 13.95 11.71 -16.43
CA THR A 155 14.67 12.68 -15.57
C THR A 155 16.10 12.27 -15.24
N GLY A 156 16.53 11.10 -15.72
CA GLY A 156 17.81 10.51 -15.34
C GLY A 156 17.75 9.89 -13.94
N ILE A 157 18.90 9.88 -13.29
CA ILE A 157 19.11 9.27 -11.97
C ILE A 157 19.47 10.40 -11.00
N ASN A 158 18.77 10.47 -9.87
CA ASN A 158 19.24 11.30 -8.77
C ASN A 158 20.39 10.57 -8.05
N MET A 159 21.59 11.18 -8.07
CA MET A 159 22.83 10.61 -7.52
C MET A 159 23.17 11.14 -6.12
N ASP A 160 22.41 12.12 -5.63
CA ASP A 160 22.49 12.64 -4.26
C ASP A 160 21.97 11.60 -3.25
#